data_AF-A0A6L3ARZ6-F1
#
_entry.id   AF-A0A6L3ARZ6-F1
#
_cell.length_a   1.000
_cell.length_b   1.000
_cell.length_c   1.000
_cell.angle_alpha   90.00
_cell.angle_beta   90.00
_cell.angle_gamma   90.00
#
_symmetry.space_group_name_H-M   'P 1'
#
loop_
_entity.id
_entity.type
_entity.pdbx_description
1 polymer ?
#
loop_
_entity_poly.entity_id
_entity_poly.type
_entity_poly.pdbx_seq_one_letter_code
_entity_poly.pdbx_strand_id
1 'polypeptide(L)'
;MKFKLSARIGTVRQISSTLVILGLIGTVIGFIMALSGVDPEKAGDVAAIGPMVSKLIEGMAVALYTTLVGGVLNIWLNINIGLLSGAMVNLITEIVAVGERHAGP
;
A
#
# COMPACT_ATOMS: atom_id res chain seq x y z
N MET A 1 24.69 17.67 0.35
CA MET A 1 24.42 16.39 -0.37
C MET A 1 23.40 15.51 0.36
N LYS A 2 23.52 15.26 1.67
CA LYS A 2 22.56 14.48 2.49
C LYS A 2 21.08 14.93 2.35
N PHE A 3 20.84 16.23 2.22
CA PHE A 3 19.49 16.82 2.15
C PHE A 3 18.67 16.45 0.89
N LYS A 4 19.29 16.29 -0.28
CA LYS A 4 18.56 15.92 -1.52
C LYS A 4 18.24 14.42 -1.58
N LEU A 5 19.03 13.58 -0.92
CA LEU A 5 18.81 12.13 -0.86
C LEU A 5 17.71 11.73 0.14
N SER A 6 17.73 12.30 1.35
CA SER A 6 16.67 12.05 2.34
C SER A 6 15.29 12.50 1.83
N ALA A 7 15.23 13.53 0.99
CA ALA A 7 13.99 13.99 0.37
C ALA A 7 13.38 12.93 -0.57
N ARG A 8 14.17 12.29 -1.44
CA ARG A 8 13.67 11.25 -2.37
C ARG A 8 13.22 9.99 -1.63
N ILE A 9 13.99 9.55 -0.63
CA ILE A 9 13.60 8.39 0.21
C ILE A 9 12.32 8.71 1.00
N GLY A 10 12.20 9.95 1.49
CA GLY A 10 10.98 10.43 2.16
C GLY A 10 9.74 10.39 1.26
N THR A 11 9.85 10.82 0.00
CA THR A 11 8.73 10.78 -0.95
C THR A 11 8.24 9.36 -1.21
N VAL A 12 9.14 8.40 -1.44
CA VAL A 12 8.73 7.01 -1.70
C VAL A 12 8.14 6.35 -0.45
N ARG A 13 8.65 6.67 0.75
CA ARG A 13 8.06 6.21 2.01
C ARG A 13 6.64 6.77 2.20
N GLN A 14 6.42 8.03 1.85
CA GLN A 14 5.11 8.65 1.92
C GLN A 14 4.12 8.00 0.95
N ILE A 15 4.55 7.70 -0.29
CA ILE A 15 3.75 6.94 -1.26
C ILE A 15 3.39 5.56 -0.70
N SER A 16 4.33 4.87 -0.06
CA SER A 16 4.07 3.58 0.59
C SER A 16 2.97 3.69 1.65
N SER A 17 3.03 4.68 2.54
CA SER A 17 1.98 4.91 3.54
C SER A 17 0.61 5.23 2.91
N THR A 18 0.59 6.00 1.82
CA THR A 18 -0.65 6.30 1.08
C THR A 18 -1.28 5.07 0.43
N LEU A 19 -0.50 4.05 0.05
CA LEU A 19 -1.02 2.80 -0.51
C LEU A 19 -1.89 2.01 0.49
N VAL A 20 -1.58 2.07 1.78
CA VAL A 20 -2.42 1.46 2.83
C VAL A 20 -3.74 2.21 2.96
N ILE A 21 -3.69 3.55 2.91
CA ILE A 21 -4.89 4.40 2.93
C ILE A 21 -5.76 4.13 1.69
N LEU A 22 -5.16 3.92 0.52
CA LEU A 22 -5.85 3.49 -0.69
C LEU A 22 -6.55 2.14 -0.51
N GLY A 23 -5.91 1.17 0.15
CA GLY A 23 -6.54 -0.12 0.50
C GLY A 23 -7.77 0.05 1.40
N LEU A 24 -7.68 0.94 2.40
CA LEU A 24 -8.79 1.33 3.28
C LEU A 24 -9.93 2.03 2.53
N ILE A 25 -9.63 2.88 1.54
CA ILE A 25 -10.68 3.48 0.70
C ILE A 25 -11.40 2.39 -0.11
N GLY A 26 -10.65 1.40 -0.59
CA GLY A 26 -11.21 0.25 -1.31
C GLY A 26 -12.16 -0.59 -0.45
N THR A 27 -11.94 -0.72 0.86
CA THR A 27 -12.91 -1.40 1.74
C THR A 27 -14.22 -0.65 1.83
N VAL A 28 -14.18 0.68 1.96
CA VAL A 28 -15.37 1.52 1.98
C VAL A 28 -16.16 1.36 0.67
N ILE A 29 -15.47 1.39 -0.47
CA ILE A 29 -16.10 1.20 -1.79
C ILE A 29 -16.73 -0.20 -1.91
N GLY A 30 -16.02 -1.25 -1.50
CA GLY A 30 -16.54 -2.62 -1.52
C GLY A 30 -17.76 -2.80 -0.62
N PHE A 31 -17.79 -2.17 0.55
CA PHE A 31 -18.98 -2.18 1.41
C PHE A 31 -20.16 -1.41 0.81
N ILE A 32 -19.93 -0.26 0.17
CA ILE A 32 -20.98 0.47 -0.55
C ILE A 32 -21.60 -0.41 -1.64
N MET A 33 -20.77 -1.12 -2.42
CA MET A 33 -21.27 -2.04 -3.44
C MET A 33 -22.04 -3.22 -2.84
N ALA A 34 -21.52 -3.82 -1.75
CA ALA A 34 -22.18 -4.93 -1.07
C ALA A 34 -23.59 -4.53 -0.59
N LEU A 35 -23.69 -3.38 0.07
CA LEU A 35 -24.96 -2.87 0.60
C LEU A 35 -25.92 -2.38 -0.48
N SER A 36 -25.43 -1.94 -1.64
CA SER A 36 -26.28 -1.49 -2.75
C SER A 36 -27.18 -2.59 -3.34
N GLY A 37 -26.81 -3.86 -3.15
CA GLY A 37 -27.58 -5.01 -3.63
C GLY A 37 -28.57 -5.57 -2.61
N VAL A 38 -28.66 -4.98 -1.42
CA VAL A 38 -29.55 -5.46 -0.34
C VAL A 38 -30.85 -4.67 -0.37
N ASP A 39 -31.95 -5.36 -0.64
CA ASP A 39 -33.30 -4.82 -0.56
C ASP A 39 -34.04 -5.46 0.63
N PRO A 40 -34.19 -4.75 1.76
CA PRO A 40 -34.80 -5.29 2.97
C PRO A 40 -36.25 -5.76 2.77
N GLU A 41 -36.98 -5.15 1.83
CA GLU A 41 -38.39 -5.47 1.58
C GLU A 41 -38.56 -6.81 0.86
N LYS A 42 -37.53 -7.24 0.12
CA LYS A 42 -37.50 -8.53 -0.60
C LYS A 42 -36.76 -9.62 0.17
N ALA A 43 -36.26 -9.34 1.36
CA ALA A 43 -35.49 -10.29 2.17
C ALA A 43 -36.32 -11.52 2.62
N GLY A 44 -37.66 -11.42 2.62
CA GLY A 44 -38.56 -12.53 2.89
C GLY A 44 -38.80 -13.46 1.70
N ASP A 45 -38.39 -13.07 0.48
CA ASP A 45 -38.54 -13.87 -0.73
C ASP A 45 -37.29 -14.73 -0.94
N VAL A 46 -37.46 -16.06 -0.83
CA VAL A 46 -36.39 -17.04 -0.99
C VAL A 46 -35.71 -16.93 -2.37
N ALA A 47 -36.45 -16.51 -3.41
CA ALA A 47 -35.89 -16.29 -4.74
C ALA A 47 -34.98 -15.05 -4.83
N ALA A 48 -35.20 -14.06 -3.96
CA ALA A 48 -34.43 -12.82 -3.92
C ALA A 48 -33.16 -12.92 -3.05
N ILE A 49 -33.08 -13.90 -2.13
CA ILE A 49 -31.92 -14.11 -1.25
C ILE A 49 -30.66 -14.46 -2.06
N GLY A 50 -30.75 -15.35 -3.05
CA GLY A 50 -29.59 -15.77 -3.87
C GLY A 50 -28.89 -14.57 -4.55
N PRO A 51 -29.62 -13.74 -5.30
CA PRO A 51 -29.07 -12.51 -5.88
C PRO A 51 -28.49 -11.52 -4.87
N MET A 52 -29.15 -11.31 -3.72
CA MET A 52 -28.63 -10.42 -2.66
C MET A 52 -27.29 -10.92 -2.09
N VAL A 53 -27.20 -12.21 -1.78
CA VAL A 53 -25.97 -12.82 -1.27
C VAL A 53 -24.85 -12.73 -2.30
N SER A 54 -25.16 -12.95 -3.58
CA SER A 54 -24.18 -12.79 -4.65
C SER A 54 -23.61 -11.37 -4.70
N LYS A 55 -24.46 -10.34 -4.61
CA LYS A 55 -24.00 -8.93 -4.58
C LYS A 55 -23.20 -8.58 -3.33
N LEU A 56 -23.59 -9.10 -2.17
CA LEU A 56 -22.83 -8.95 -0.93
C LEU A 56 -21.42 -9.55 -1.05
N ILE A 57 -21.32 -10.77 -1.59
CA ILE A 57 -20.03 -11.45 -1.81
C ILE A 57 -19.17 -10.66 -2.81
N GLU A 58 -19.77 -10.13 -3.87
CA GLU A 58 -19.06 -9.34 -4.88
C GLU A 58 -18.46 -8.06 -4.28
N GLY A 59 -19.23 -7.30 -3.51
CA GLY A 59 -18.73 -6.09 -2.83
C GLY A 59 -17.65 -6.41 -1.77
N MET A 60 -17.84 -7.50 -1.01
CA MET A 60 -16.84 -7.98 -0.05
C MET A 60 -15.54 -8.42 -0.73
N ALA A 61 -15.63 -9.12 -1.87
CA ALA A 61 -14.46 -9.55 -2.63
C ALA A 61 -13.64 -8.34 -3.09
N VAL A 62 -14.29 -7.28 -3.57
CA VAL A 62 -13.59 -6.04 -3.96
C VAL A 62 -12.91 -5.40 -2.76
N ALA A 63 -13.59 -5.28 -1.62
CA ALA A 63 -13.00 -4.72 -0.38
C ALA A 63 -11.72 -5.46 0.05
N LEU A 64 -11.77 -6.80 0.04
CA LEU A 64 -10.63 -7.62 0.41
C LEU A 64 -9.49 -7.51 -0.60
N TYR A 65 -9.80 -7.51 -1.90
CA TYR A 65 -8.78 -7.43 -2.96
C TYR A 65 -8.04 -6.09 -2.92
N THR A 66 -8.76 -4.98 -2.77
CA THR A 66 -8.12 -3.65 -2.68
C THR A 66 -7.28 -3.50 -1.41
N THR A 67 -7.71 -4.09 -0.30
CA THR A 67 -6.93 -4.12 0.95
C THR A 67 -5.63 -4.90 0.76
N LEU A 68 -5.73 -6.09 0.16
CA LEU A 68 -4.58 -6.95 -0.10
C LEU A 68 -3.58 -6.26 -1.01
N VAL A 69 -4.05 -5.68 -2.13
CA VAL A 69 -3.21 -4.96 -3.08
C VAL A 69 -2.50 -3.78 -2.41
N GLY A 70 -3.23 -2.96 -1.65
CA GLY A 70 -2.65 -1.83 -0.90
C GLY A 70 -1.58 -2.26 0.11
N GLY A 71 -1.83 -3.33 0.85
CA GLY A 71 -0.88 -3.89 1.82
C GLY A 71 0.36 -4.51 1.16
N VAL A 72 0.18 -5.31 0.12
CA VAL A 72 1.29 -5.95 -0.63
C VAL A 72 2.19 -4.89 -1.27
N LEU A 73 1.62 -3.87 -1.91
CA LEU A 73 2.37 -2.76 -2.49
C LEU A 73 3.14 -1.96 -1.44
N ASN A 74 2.53 -1.72 -0.27
CA ASN A 74 3.21 -1.05 0.85
C ASN A 74 4.43 -1.85 1.33
N ILE A 75 4.28 -3.15 1.55
CA ILE A 75 5.39 -4.02 1.98
C ILE A 75 6.49 -4.04 0.93
N TRP A 76 6.12 -4.21 -0.34
CA TRP A 76 7.04 -4.22 -1.47
C TRP A 76 7.88 -2.93 -1.53
N LEU A 77 7.23 -1.76 -1.47
CA LEU A 77 7.94 -0.48 -1.50
C LEU A 77 8.83 -0.28 -0.28
N ASN A 78 8.40 -0.70 0.92
CA ASN A 78 9.23 -0.60 2.11
C ASN A 78 10.51 -1.44 1.99
N ILE A 79 10.44 -2.66 1.44
CA ILE A 79 11.61 -3.50 1.20
C ILE A 79 12.57 -2.81 0.21
N ASN A 80 12.05 -2.29 -0.91
CA ASN A 80 12.86 -1.59 -1.90
C ASN A 80 13.56 -0.36 -1.31
N ILE A 81 12.86 0.42 -0.47
CA ILE A 81 13.44 1.56 0.24
C ILE A 81 14.53 1.11 1.22
N GLY A 82 14.31 0.02 1.95
CA GLY A 82 15.29 -0.54 2.88
C GLY A 82 16.59 -0.93 2.17
N LEU A 83 16.48 -1.67 1.06
CA LEU A 83 17.64 -2.05 0.24
C LEU A 83 18.37 -0.83 -0.32
N LEU A 84 17.63 0.14 -0.87
CA LEU A 84 18.23 1.35 -1.44
C LEU A 84 18.94 2.18 -0.36
N SER A 85 18.32 2.33 0.82
CA SER A 85 18.91 3.05 1.94
C SER A 85 20.18 2.37 2.44
N GLY A 86 20.19 1.04 2.55
CA GLY A 86 21.37 0.26 2.93
C GLY A 86 22.52 0.41 1.93
N ALA A 87 22.24 0.26 0.63
CA ALA A 87 23.23 0.44 -0.42
C ALA A 87 23.82 1.87 -0.44
N MET A 88 22.98 2.87 -0.18
CA MET A 88 23.44 4.27 -0.11
C MET A 88 24.36 4.52 1.10
N VAL A 89 24.08 3.94 2.26
CA VAL A 89 24.97 4.05 3.44
C VAL A 89 26.33 3.42 3.17
N ASN A 90 26.36 2.28 2.49
CA ASN A 90 27.61 1.63 2.10
C ASN A 90 28.42 2.52 1.13
N LEU A 91 27.78 3.06 0.09
CA LEU A 91 28.46 3.96 -0.85
C LEU A 91 28.98 5.23 -0.19
N ILE A 92 28.21 5.86 0.70
CA ILE A 92 28.66 7.07 1.41
C ILE A 92 29.87 6.74 2.29
N THR A 93 29.84 5.61 3.01
CA THR A 93 30.96 5.16 3.86
C THR A 93 32.21 4.93 3.02
N GLU A 94 32.07 4.30 1.86
CA GLU A 94 33.19 4.04 0.95
C GLU A 94 33.77 5.32 0.35
N ILE A 95 32.92 6.27 -0.08
CA ILE A 95 33.37 7.58 -0.57
C ILE A 95 34.09 8.36 0.53
N VAL A 96 33.59 8.34 1.77
CA VAL A 96 34.25 9.00 2.91
C VAL A 96 35.60 8.33 3.20
N ALA A 97 35.67 7.00 3.23
CA ALA A 97 36.91 6.27 3.44
C ALA A 97 37.94 6.54 2.33
N VAL A 98 37.50 6.67 1.07
CA VAL A 98 38.37 7.10 -0.04
C VAL A 98 38.86 8.52 0.19
N GLY A 99 37.98 9.43 0.62
CA GLY A 99 38.33 10.82 0.92
C GLY A 99 39.35 10.96 2.04
N GLU A 100 39.17 10.24 3.14
CA GLU A 100 40.11 10.22 4.27
C GLU A 100 41.49 9.67 3.86
N ARG A 101 41.53 8.66 3.00
CA ARG A 101 42.78 8.12 2.45
C ARG A 101 43.52 9.09 1.53
N HIS A 102 42.81 9.99 0.84
CA HIS A 102 43.42 11.04 0.01
C HIS A 102 43.72 12.32 0.80
N ALA A 103 43.18 12.46 2.01
CA ALA A 103 43.27 13.65 2.84
C ALA A 103 44.30 13.56 3.97
N GLY A 104 45.22 12.59 3.96
CA GLY A 104 46.32 12.59 4.91
C GLY A 104 47.65 12.06 4.36
N PRO A 105 48.79 12.56 4.88
CA PRO A 105 49.07 13.88 5.47
C PRO A 105 49.33 14.99 4.42
#